data_AF-A0A938RDZ2-F1
#
_entry.id   AF-A0A938RDZ2-F1
#
_cell.length_a   1.000
_cell.length_b   1.000
_cell.length_c   1.000
_cell.angle_alpha   90.00
_cell.angle_beta   90.00
_cell.angle_gamma   90.00
#
_symmetry.space_group_name_H-M   'P 1'
#
loop_
_entity.id
_entity.type
_entity.pdbx_description
1 polymer ?
#
loop_
_entity_poly.entity_id
_entity_poly.type
_entity_poly.pdbx_seq_one_letter_code
_entity_poly.pdbx_strand_id
1 'polypeptide(L)'
;MQIFLKFMGWAILYSLFYFLFLDILGYTPGMTGAPQFVKTFNYFIMPIISVPLWWFSWRWFEKLFGPREPESTPAGTVYRFALRNPALMYYLMVLKLFLLVMGANGIITLSQHSRGAKIFYIINFNVLYFYALPFFIIKFIQLKKAMQATVTADENRISLAIKETPAVSIDYADAQAVLLEADPLALCVKGPNGALCMGSRGSRVSAFYVDGLERLAATVREKAGSKVEQVTGLKAVLKERGIKALL
;
A
#
# COMPACT_ATOMS: atom_id res chain seq x y z
N MET A 1 17.82 -5.78 0.19
CA MET A 1 16.75 -5.04 -0.52
C MET A 1 16.04 -4.00 0.37
N GLN A 2 15.52 -4.35 1.56
CA GLN A 2 14.78 -3.38 2.40
C GLN A 2 15.61 -2.18 2.87
N ILE A 3 16.87 -2.38 3.30
CA ILE A 3 17.77 -1.30 3.72
C ILE A 3 18.02 -0.32 2.56
N PHE A 4 18.24 -0.85 1.35
CA PHE A 4 18.39 -0.04 0.13
C PHE A 4 17.14 0.79 -0.17
N LEU A 5 15.94 0.19 -0.13
CA LEU A 5 14.69 0.93 -0.36
C LEU A 5 14.45 2.01 0.71
N LYS A 6 14.81 1.72 1.96
CA LYS A 6 14.76 2.66 3.08
C LYS A 6 15.69 3.85 2.83
N PHE A 7 16.95 3.60 2.49
CA PHE A 7 17.93 4.62 2.12
C PHE A 7 17.47 5.46 0.93
N MET A 8 16.98 4.82 -0.15
CA MET A 8 16.47 5.52 -1.32
C MET A 8 15.26 6.40 -0.98
N GLY A 9 14.36 5.94 -0.09
CA GLY A 9 13.25 6.75 0.40
C GLY A 9 13.71 8.01 1.14
N TRP A 10 14.76 7.90 1.96
CA TRP A 10 15.38 9.06 2.62
C TRP A 10 16.02 10.02 1.61
N ALA A 11 16.83 9.51 0.67
CA ALA A 11 17.51 10.33 -0.32
C ALA A 11 16.52 11.13 -1.18
N ILE A 12 15.39 10.53 -1.52
CA ILE A 12 14.30 11.19 -2.25
C ILE A 12 13.60 12.23 -1.37
N LEU A 13 13.35 11.94 -0.09
CA LEU A 13 12.75 12.91 0.83
C LEU A 13 13.67 14.13 1.05
N TYR A 14 14.96 13.89 1.22
CA TYR A 14 15.97 14.95 1.27
C TYR A 14 15.93 15.80 0.00
N SER A 15 15.96 15.14 -1.16
CA SER A 15 15.93 15.84 -2.46
C SER A 15 14.64 16.65 -2.61
N LEU A 16 13.49 16.09 -2.23
CA LEU A 16 12.21 16.80 -2.21
C LEU A 16 12.27 18.08 -1.37
N PHE A 17 12.79 18.00 -0.14
CA PHE A 17 12.92 19.18 0.72
C PHE A 17 13.93 20.19 0.18
N TYR A 18 15.02 19.72 -0.42
CA TYR A 18 16.03 20.57 -1.05
C TYR A 18 15.40 21.42 -2.15
N PHE A 19 14.64 20.79 -3.06
CA PHE A 19 13.98 21.49 -4.15
C PHE A 19 12.83 22.40 -3.67
N LEU A 20 12.04 21.98 -2.68
CA LEU A 20 10.99 22.81 -2.09
C LEU A 20 11.55 24.06 -1.41
N PHE A 21 12.63 23.92 -0.66
CA PHE A 21 13.25 25.05 0.04
C PHE A 21 13.87 26.06 -0.93
N LEU A 22 14.50 25.57 -2.01
CA LEU A 22 14.98 26.42 -3.08
C LEU A 22 13.85 27.19 -3.76
N ASP A 23 12.73 26.51 -4.04
CA ASP A 23 11.54 27.11 -4.66
C ASP A 23 10.91 28.21 -3.77
N ILE A 24 10.72 27.95 -2.48
CA ILE A 24 10.20 28.93 -1.50
C ILE A 24 11.05 30.20 -1.45
N LEU A 25 12.37 30.06 -1.60
CA LEU A 25 13.31 31.16 -1.56
C LEU A 25 13.61 31.77 -2.94
N GLY A 26 13.01 31.26 -4.01
CA GLY A 26 13.23 31.72 -5.39
C GLY A 26 14.63 31.45 -5.94
N TYR A 27 15.35 30.46 -5.40
CA TYR A 27 16.69 30.08 -5.86
C TYR A 27 16.65 28.86 -6.78
N THR A 28 17.62 28.76 -7.69
CA THR A 28 17.81 27.57 -8.53
C THR A 28 19.00 26.74 -8.05
N PRO A 29 19.00 25.41 -8.30
CA PRO A 29 20.15 24.56 -8.00
C PRO A 29 21.39 25.06 -8.73
N GLY A 30 22.51 25.21 -8.00
CA GLY A 30 23.78 25.65 -8.58
C GLY A 30 23.89 27.15 -8.87
N MET A 31 22.92 27.98 -8.47
CA MET A 31 22.99 29.43 -8.66
C MET A 31 24.24 30.04 -8.01
N THR A 32 25.09 30.66 -8.83
CA THR A 32 26.25 31.43 -8.39
C THR A 32 25.78 32.76 -7.80
N GLY A 33 25.93 32.93 -6.49
CA GLY A 33 25.47 34.13 -5.76
C GLY A 33 24.41 33.85 -4.68
N ALA A 34 23.95 32.61 -4.53
CA ALA A 34 23.06 32.26 -3.43
C ALA A 34 23.70 32.60 -2.07
N PRO A 35 22.96 33.20 -1.11
CA PRO A 35 23.47 33.55 0.20
C PRO A 35 24.11 32.34 0.90
N GLN A 36 25.15 32.59 1.69
CA GLN A 36 25.88 31.52 2.39
C GLN A 36 24.94 30.68 3.26
N PHE A 37 23.91 31.29 3.87
CA PHE A 37 22.92 30.56 4.66
C PHE A 37 22.17 29.51 3.83
N VAL A 38 21.80 29.79 2.59
CA VAL A 38 21.06 28.86 1.71
C VAL A 38 21.91 27.63 1.42
N LYS A 39 23.21 27.84 1.15
CA LYS A 39 24.18 26.76 0.94
C LYS A 39 24.38 25.94 2.20
N THR A 40 24.63 26.59 3.34
CA THR A 40 24.83 25.91 4.62
C THR A 40 23.60 25.10 5.02
N PHE A 41 22.41 25.67 4.85
CA PHE A 41 21.16 25.01 5.18
C PHE A 41 20.93 23.79 4.30
N ASN A 42 21.02 23.93 2.97
CA ASN A 42 20.72 22.84 2.03
C ASN A 42 21.73 21.68 2.07
N TYR A 43 23.02 21.96 2.29
CA TYR A 43 24.07 20.94 2.22
C TYR A 43 24.46 20.34 3.56
N PHE A 44 24.18 21.00 4.69
CA PHE A 44 24.57 20.51 6.01
C PHE A 44 23.39 20.33 6.96
N ILE A 45 22.49 21.31 7.05
CA ILE A 45 21.40 21.28 8.03
C ILE A 45 20.25 20.39 7.54
N MET A 46 19.84 20.52 6.28
CA MET A 46 18.71 19.81 5.70
C MET A 46 18.91 18.30 5.60
N PRO A 47 20.08 17.76 5.21
CA PRO A 47 20.34 16.33 5.30
C PRO A 47 20.13 15.82 6.73
N ILE A 48 20.66 16.53 7.73
CA ILE A 48 20.53 16.16 9.15
C ILE A 48 19.06 16.16 9.59
N ILE A 49 18.28 17.18 9.25
CA ILE A 49 16.85 17.27 9.61
C ILE A 49 15.99 16.23 8.84
N SER A 50 16.37 15.91 7.60
CA SER A 50 15.63 14.95 6.78
C SER A 50 15.70 13.51 7.30
N VAL A 51 16.78 13.13 8.00
CA VAL A 51 16.95 11.79 8.59
C VAL A 51 15.87 11.47 9.65
N PRO A 52 15.66 12.27 10.72
CA PRO A 52 14.61 12.00 11.68
C PRO A 52 13.22 12.12 11.05
N LEU A 53 12.98 13.10 10.17
CA LEU A 53 11.69 13.22 9.46
C LEU A 53 11.36 11.97 8.66
N TRP A 54 12.33 11.46 7.89
CA TRP A 54 12.20 10.21 7.16
C TRP A 54 11.95 9.04 8.12
N TRP A 55 12.73 8.93 9.18
CA TRP A 55 12.61 7.84 10.14
C TRP A 55 11.24 7.79 10.82
N PHE A 56 10.74 8.93 11.31
CA PHE A 56 9.41 9.01 11.93
C PHE A 56 8.29 8.76 10.92
N SER A 57 8.39 9.32 9.71
CA SER A 57 7.43 9.07 8.62
C SER A 57 7.39 7.58 8.24
N TRP A 58 8.55 6.95 8.08
CA TRP A 58 8.67 5.52 7.82
C TRP A 58 8.08 4.70 8.97
N ARG A 59 8.44 4.98 10.22
CA ARG A 59 7.91 4.26 11.39
C ARG A 59 6.40 4.37 11.51
N TRP A 60 5.84 5.55 11.24
CA TRP A 60 4.39 5.75 11.23
C TRP A 60 3.72 4.95 10.10
N PHE A 61 4.31 4.96 8.91
CA PHE A 61 3.84 4.15 7.78
C PHE A 61 3.94 2.64 8.09
N GLU A 62 5.07 2.16 8.61
CA GLU A 62 5.27 0.77 8.99
C GLU A 62 4.31 0.34 10.10
N LYS A 63 4.02 1.21 11.08
CA LYS A 63 3.00 0.94 12.10
C LYS A 63 1.62 0.75 11.48
N LEU A 64 1.27 1.53 10.46
CA LEU A 64 -0.03 1.47 9.81
C LEU A 64 -0.16 0.32 8.80
N PHE A 65 0.85 0.12 7.97
CA PHE A 65 0.82 -0.71 6.77
C PHE A 65 1.73 -1.95 6.86
N GLY A 66 2.53 -2.06 7.91
CA GLY A 66 3.39 -3.21 8.17
C GLY A 66 2.62 -4.41 8.77
N PRO A 67 3.26 -5.59 8.79
CA PRO A 67 2.66 -6.81 9.34
C PRO A 67 2.25 -6.59 10.79
N ARG A 68 1.05 -7.07 11.14
CA ARG A 68 0.52 -7.07 12.50
C ARG A 68 0.16 -8.49 12.88
N GLU A 69 0.44 -8.84 14.11
CA GLU A 69 -0.05 -10.11 14.66
C GLU A 69 -1.57 -10.04 14.83
N PRO A 70 -2.27 -11.18 14.71
CA PRO A 70 -3.68 -11.25 15.04
C PRO A 70 -3.92 -10.81 16.48
N GLU A 71 -4.94 -9.97 16.70
CA GLU A 71 -5.31 -9.47 18.02
C GLU A 71 -6.45 -10.33 18.58
N SER A 72 -6.27 -10.94 19.75
CA SER A 72 -7.35 -11.63 20.45
C SER A 72 -8.26 -10.62 21.14
N THR A 73 -9.54 -10.62 20.80
CA THR A 73 -10.56 -9.77 21.41
C THR A 73 -11.69 -10.62 22.00
N PRO A 74 -12.53 -10.08 22.91
CA PRO A 74 -13.70 -10.81 23.41
C PRO A 74 -14.69 -11.23 22.31
N ALA A 75 -14.64 -10.57 21.14
CA ALA A 75 -15.48 -10.88 19.99
C ALA A 75 -14.84 -11.89 19.02
N GLY A 76 -13.66 -12.43 19.33
CA GLY A 76 -12.90 -13.35 18.48
C GLY A 76 -11.50 -12.86 18.13
N THR A 77 -10.81 -13.63 17.28
CA THR A 77 -9.49 -13.29 16.77
C THR A 77 -9.61 -12.37 15.56
N VAL A 78 -8.95 -11.22 15.65
CA VAL A 78 -8.98 -10.15 14.65
C VAL A 78 -7.74 -10.23 13.77
N TYR A 79 -7.96 -10.46 12.48
CA TYR A 79 -6.95 -10.50 11.44
C TYR A 79 -6.98 -9.19 10.65
N ARG A 80 -5.92 -8.39 10.79
CA ARG A 80 -5.72 -7.16 10.03
C ARG A 80 -4.81 -7.41 8.84
N PHE A 81 -5.22 -6.93 7.67
CA PHE A 81 -4.42 -7.08 6.47
C PHE A 81 -3.36 -5.98 6.38
N ALA A 82 -2.12 -6.39 6.10
CA ALA A 82 -0.95 -5.51 5.95
C ALA A 82 -0.37 -5.58 4.54
N LEU A 83 0.42 -4.58 4.13
CA LEU A 83 1.10 -4.59 2.85
C LEU A 83 2.18 -5.68 2.79
N ARG A 84 2.27 -6.40 1.66
CA ARG A 84 3.34 -7.38 1.41
C ARG A 84 4.73 -6.76 1.34
N ASN A 85 4.86 -5.56 0.77
CA ASN A 85 6.12 -4.84 0.69
C ASN A 85 5.91 -3.35 1.05
N PRO A 86 5.79 -3.03 2.35
CA PRO A 86 5.55 -1.67 2.80
C PRO A 86 6.71 -0.73 2.41
N ALA A 87 7.95 -1.24 2.39
CA ALA A 87 9.12 -0.45 2.01
C ALA A 87 9.08 -0.02 0.53
N LEU A 88 8.70 -0.93 -0.37
CA LEU A 88 8.55 -0.61 -1.79
C LEU A 88 7.39 0.36 -2.02
N MET A 89 6.26 0.18 -1.34
CA MET A 89 5.13 1.10 -1.49
C MET A 89 5.43 2.49 -0.95
N TYR A 90 6.06 2.58 0.22
CA TYR A 90 6.54 3.85 0.75
C TYR A 90 7.53 4.52 -0.20
N TYR A 91 8.51 3.78 -0.72
CA TYR A 91 9.44 4.27 -1.73
C TYR A 91 8.70 4.84 -2.96
N LEU A 92 7.75 4.10 -3.54
CA LEU A 92 6.99 4.55 -4.70
C LEU A 92 6.13 5.79 -4.42
N MET A 93 5.61 5.93 -3.20
CA MET A 93 4.87 7.12 -2.78
C MET A 93 5.77 8.36 -2.75
N VAL A 94 6.95 8.25 -2.11
CA VAL A 94 7.88 9.38 -1.99
C VAL A 94 8.55 9.70 -3.33
N LEU A 95 8.94 8.69 -4.11
CA LEU A 95 9.54 8.85 -5.44
C LEU A 95 8.63 9.67 -6.37
N LYS A 96 7.33 9.40 -6.39
CA LYS A 96 6.41 10.10 -7.28
C LYS A 96 6.18 11.55 -6.86
N LEU A 97 6.11 11.84 -5.55
CA LEU A 97 6.03 13.21 -5.06
C LEU A 97 7.30 14.00 -5.42
N PHE A 98 8.47 13.37 -5.32
CA PHE A 98 9.71 13.95 -5.79
C PHE A 98 9.71 14.20 -7.29
N LEU A 99 9.26 13.24 -8.12
CA LEU A 99 9.13 13.46 -9.56
C LEU A 99 8.16 14.60 -9.91
N LEU A 100 7.10 14.79 -9.12
CA LEU A 100 6.16 15.91 -9.26
C LEU A 100 6.84 17.25 -8.99
N VAL A 101 7.56 17.37 -7.87
CA VAL A 101 8.29 18.59 -7.49
C VAL A 101 9.46 18.86 -8.44
N MET A 102 10.15 17.82 -8.90
CA MET A 102 11.18 17.92 -9.95
C MET A 102 10.58 18.33 -11.29
N GLY A 103 9.40 17.84 -11.64
CA GLY A 103 8.68 18.26 -12.85
C GLY A 103 8.25 19.73 -12.77
N ALA A 104 7.73 20.17 -11.62
CA ALA A 104 7.34 21.56 -11.37
C ALA A 104 8.56 22.51 -11.40
N ASN A 105 9.63 22.14 -10.69
CA ASN A 105 10.90 22.88 -10.73
C ASN A 105 11.55 22.85 -12.11
N GLY A 106 11.42 21.73 -12.82
CA GLY A 106 11.77 21.59 -14.23
C GLY A 106 11.09 22.67 -15.05
N ILE A 107 9.78 22.87 -14.90
CA ILE A 107 9.02 23.95 -15.59
C ILE A 107 9.51 25.35 -15.20
N ILE A 108 9.92 25.58 -13.96
CA ILE A 108 10.49 26.87 -13.54
C ILE A 108 11.87 27.08 -14.20
N THR A 109 12.70 26.05 -14.25
CA THR A 109 13.98 26.07 -14.99
C THR A 109 13.81 26.11 -16.51
N LEU A 110 12.66 25.67 -17.05
CA LEU A 110 12.32 25.80 -18.47
C LEU A 110 12.11 27.24 -18.94
N SER A 111 11.99 28.21 -18.02
CA SER A 111 12.09 29.63 -18.40
C SER A 111 13.46 29.97 -19.01
N GLN A 112 14.48 29.12 -18.82
CA GLN A 112 15.87 29.31 -19.23
C GLN A 112 16.33 28.38 -20.38
N HIS A 113 15.46 27.53 -20.95
CA HIS A 113 15.83 26.55 -21.98
C HIS A 113 14.99 26.69 -23.27
N SER A 114 15.58 26.32 -24.43
CA SER A 114 14.99 26.51 -25.76
C SER A 114 13.81 25.54 -26.06
N ARG A 115 12.98 25.93 -27.04
CA ARG A 115 11.61 25.40 -27.31
C ARG A 115 11.43 23.88 -27.21
N GLY A 116 12.35 23.06 -27.72
CA GLY A 116 12.18 21.59 -27.76
C GLY A 116 12.24 20.93 -26.37
N ALA A 117 13.24 21.28 -25.57
CA ALA A 117 13.35 20.80 -24.19
C ALA A 117 12.18 21.30 -23.33
N LYS A 118 11.74 22.54 -23.56
CA LYS A 118 10.57 23.13 -22.91
C LYS A 118 9.28 22.35 -23.16
N ILE A 119 9.03 21.97 -24.40
CA ILE A 119 7.84 21.18 -24.73
C ILE A 119 7.92 19.78 -24.11
N PHE A 120 9.08 19.12 -24.16
CA PHE A 120 9.28 17.79 -23.57
C PHE A 120 9.02 17.76 -22.06
N TYR A 121 9.53 18.74 -21.31
CA TYR A 121 9.29 18.83 -19.87
C TYR A 121 7.84 19.19 -19.52
N ILE A 122 7.21 20.10 -20.27
CA ILE A 122 5.78 20.42 -20.09
C ILE A 122 4.93 19.17 -20.31
N ILE A 123 5.20 18.38 -21.36
CA ILE A 123 4.49 17.13 -21.63
C ILE A 123 4.71 16.13 -20.48
N ASN A 124 5.95 15.92 -20.05
CA ASN A 124 6.24 15.01 -18.93
C ASN A 124 5.56 15.45 -17.63
N PHE A 125 5.55 16.74 -17.33
CA PHE A 125 4.84 17.29 -16.19
C PHE A 125 3.33 17.08 -16.28
N ASN A 126 2.71 17.36 -17.43
CA ASN A 126 1.28 17.13 -17.62
C ASN A 126 0.92 15.65 -17.48
N VAL A 127 1.75 14.74 -18.02
CA VAL A 127 1.57 13.29 -17.87
C VAL A 127 1.69 12.88 -16.39
N LEU A 128 2.69 13.39 -15.68
CA LEU A 128 2.88 13.13 -14.25
C LEU A 128 1.76 13.73 -13.39
N TYR A 129 1.28 14.94 -13.69
CA TYR A 129 0.32 15.68 -12.88
C TYR A 129 -1.12 15.22 -13.14
N PHE A 130 -1.55 15.18 -14.40
CA PHE A 130 -2.95 14.88 -14.74
C PHE A 130 -3.28 13.39 -14.76
N TYR A 131 -2.33 12.52 -15.11
CA TYR A 131 -2.61 11.09 -15.16
C TYR A 131 -2.15 10.36 -13.90
N ALA A 132 -1.02 10.74 -13.30
CA ALA A 132 -0.53 10.01 -12.14
C ALA A 132 -1.24 10.42 -10.82
N LEU A 133 -1.65 11.69 -10.66
CA LEU A 133 -2.29 12.18 -9.43
C LEU A 133 -3.70 11.60 -9.19
N PRO A 134 -4.64 11.58 -10.17
CA PRO A 134 -5.96 10.99 -9.94
C PRO A 134 -5.88 9.47 -9.76
N PHE A 135 -5.01 8.80 -10.52
CA PHE A 135 -4.74 7.38 -10.34
C PHE A 135 -4.18 7.10 -8.94
N PHE A 136 -3.38 7.99 -8.39
CA PHE A 136 -2.85 7.89 -7.03
C PHE A 136 -3.91 8.10 -5.96
N ILE A 137 -4.76 9.12 -6.08
CA ILE A 137 -5.88 9.34 -5.14
C ILE A 137 -6.78 8.10 -5.13
N ILE A 138 -7.12 7.56 -6.31
CA ILE A 138 -7.94 6.36 -6.44
C ILE A 138 -7.24 5.15 -5.80
N LYS A 139 -5.96 4.91 -6.10
CA LYS A 139 -5.20 3.78 -5.54
C LYS A 139 -4.94 3.91 -4.04
N PHE A 140 -4.69 5.11 -3.53
CA PHE A 140 -4.51 5.36 -2.10
C PHE A 140 -5.82 5.20 -1.34
N ILE A 141 -6.95 5.66 -1.88
CA ILE A 141 -8.28 5.41 -1.31
C ILE A 141 -8.62 3.91 -1.35
N GLN A 142 -8.34 3.23 -2.46
CA GLN A 142 -8.53 1.78 -2.57
C GLN A 142 -7.64 1.02 -1.59
N LEU A 143 -6.37 1.41 -1.45
CA LEU A 143 -5.45 0.82 -0.50
C LEU A 143 -5.90 1.07 0.93
N LYS A 144 -6.30 2.30 1.27
CA LYS A 144 -6.87 2.66 2.58
C LYS A 144 -8.13 1.86 2.89
N LYS A 145 -9.05 1.70 1.93
CA LYS A 145 -10.28 0.91 2.09
C LYS A 145 -9.97 -0.57 2.30
N ALA A 146 -9.09 -1.14 1.49
CA ALA A 146 -8.71 -2.55 1.58
C ALA A 146 -7.86 -2.85 2.82
N MET A 147 -7.17 -1.87 3.38
CA MET A 147 -6.49 -1.92 4.68
C MET A 147 -7.40 -1.73 5.89
N GLN A 148 -8.55 -1.08 5.70
CA GLN A 148 -9.60 -0.95 6.72
C GLN A 148 -10.51 -2.17 6.74
N ALA A 149 -10.24 -3.15 5.87
CA ALA A 149 -10.83 -4.46 5.93
C ALA A 149 -10.21 -5.23 7.11
N THR A 150 -11.07 -5.71 7.98
CA THR A 150 -10.71 -6.52 9.13
C THR A 150 -11.50 -7.80 9.03
N VAL A 151 -10.81 -8.94 9.10
CA VAL A 151 -11.48 -10.23 9.23
C VAL A 151 -11.47 -10.64 10.69
N THR A 152 -12.65 -10.88 11.24
CA THR A 152 -12.80 -11.42 12.59
C THR A 152 -13.32 -12.85 12.47
N ALA A 153 -12.57 -13.78 13.05
CA ALA A 153 -13.02 -15.16 13.20
C ALA A 153 -13.26 -15.43 14.68
N ASP A 154 -14.49 -15.81 15.02
CA ASP A 154 -14.85 -16.27 16.36
C ASP A 154 -15.17 -17.78 16.34
N GLU A 155 -15.78 -18.30 17.40
CA GLU A 155 -16.11 -19.72 17.52
C GLU A 155 -17.12 -20.20 16.47
N ASN A 156 -18.04 -19.32 16.05
CA ASN A 156 -19.22 -19.71 15.29
C ASN A 156 -19.25 -19.07 13.89
N ARG A 157 -18.53 -17.98 13.65
CA ARG A 157 -18.57 -17.25 12.38
C ARG A 157 -17.24 -16.65 11.96
N ILE A 158 -17.19 -16.34 10.67
CA ILE A 158 -16.18 -15.49 10.04
C ILE A 158 -16.86 -14.25 9.49
N SER A 159 -16.31 -13.08 9.81
CA SER A 159 -16.86 -11.80 9.38
C SER A 159 -15.79 -10.90 8.78
N LEU A 160 -16.19 -10.11 7.79
CA LEU A 160 -15.41 -9.05 7.17
C LEU A 160 -16.08 -7.73 7.52
N ALA A 161 -15.36 -6.85 8.19
CA ALA A 161 -15.75 -5.47 8.39
C ALA A 161 -14.86 -4.55 7.54
N ILE A 162 -15.42 -3.52 6.91
CA ILE A 162 -14.66 -2.46 6.24
C ILE A 162 -14.95 -1.17 6.99
N LYS A 163 -13.95 -0.50 7.56
CA LYS A 163 -14.15 0.70 8.40
C LYS A 163 -15.19 0.48 9.50
N GLU A 164 -15.07 -0.64 10.22
CA GLU A 164 -15.97 -0.99 11.34
C GLU A 164 -17.43 -1.26 10.94
N THR A 165 -17.77 -1.18 9.65
CA THR A 165 -19.08 -1.57 9.13
C THR A 165 -19.03 -3.02 8.67
N PRO A 166 -19.94 -3.90 9.16
CA PRO A 166 -20.00 -5.28 8.70
C PRO A 166 -20.31 -5.32 7.20
N ALA A 167 -19.40 -5.88 6.41
CA ALA A 167 -19.58 -6.06 4.97
C ALA A 167 -20.17 -7.46 4.68
N VAL A 168 -19.64 -8.49 5.36
CA VAL A 168 -20.08 -9.88 5.23
C VAL A 168 -19.90 -10.58 6.57
N SER A 169 -20.86 -11.42 6.96
CA SER A 169 -20.73 -12.36 8.08
C SER A 169 -21.28 -13.71 7.64
N ILE A 170 -20.53 -14.78 7.90
CA ILE A 170 -20.90 -16.15 7.54
C ILE A 170 -20.68 -17.03 8.76
N ASP A 171 -21.75 -17.60 9.28
CA ASP A 171 -21.67 -18.64 10.31
C ASP A 171 -21.10 -19.93 9.70
N TYR A 172 -20.20 -20.62 10.40
CA TYR A 172 -19.59 -21.87 9.90
C TYR A 172 -20.65 -22.97 9.69
N ALA A 173 -21.73 -22.95 10.48
CA ALA A 173 -22.89 -23.83 10.31
C ALA A 173 -23.60 -23.61 8.96
N ASP A 174 -23.64 -22.38 8.47
CA ASP A 174 -24.31 -21.99 7.22
C ASP A 174 -23.35 -21.92 6.03
N ALA A 175 -22.05 -22.13 6.25
CA ALA A 175 -21.08 -22.24 5.18
C ALA A 175 -21.49 -23.39 4.23
N GLN A 176 -21.72 -23.06 2.96
CA GLN A 176 -22.04 -23.99 1.88
C GLN A 176 -20.78 -24.67 1.35
N ALA A 177 -19.66 -23.95 1.32
CA ALA A 177 -18.37 -24.48 0.92
C ALA A 177 -17.24 -23.65 1.55
N VAL A 178 -16.16 -24.32 1.94
CA VAL A 178 -14.89 -23.70 2.33
C VAL A 178 -13.81 -24.20 1.39
N LEU A 179 -13.39 -23.36 0.45
CA LEU A 179 -12.36 -23.69 -0.54
C LEU A 179 -11.00 -23.20 -0.04
N LEU A 180 -10.04 -24.10 0.04
CA LEU A 180 -8.68 -23.79 0.45
C LEU A 180 -7.68 -24.22 -0.63
N GLU A 181 -6.86 -23.28 -1.09
CA GLU A 181 -5.71 -23.58 -1.93
C GLU A 181 -4.47 -23.60 -1.03
N ALA A 182 -3.71 -24.70 -1.04
CA ALA A 182 -2.54 -24.86 -0.18
C ALA A 182 -1.32 -24.06 -0.68
N ASP A 183 -1.11 -24.04 -2.00
CA ASP A 183 -0.06 -23.25 -2.65
C ASP A 183 -0.55 -22.73 -4.02
N PRO A 184 -0.63 -21.40 -4.24
CA PRO A 184 -0.41 -20.34 -3.26
C PRO A 184 -1.55 -20.27 -2.25
N LEU A 185 -1.22 -20.22 -0.95
CA LEU A 185 -2.21 -20.22 0.14
C LEU A 185 -3.33 -19.20 -0.08
N ALA A 186 -4.57 -19.66 -0.28
CA ALA A 186 -5.76 -18.84 -0.46
C ALA A 186 -6.99 -19.49 0.17
N LEU A 187 -7.96 -18.68 0.60
CA LEU A 187 -9.15 -19.15 1.30
C LEU A 187 -10.40 -18.50 0.73
N CYS A 188 -11.44 -19.27 0.46
CA CYS A 188 -12.78 -18.72 0.24
C CYS A 188 -13.86 -19.47 1.02
N VAL A 189 -14.69 -18.71 1.74
CA VAL A 189 -15.84 -19.21 2.48
C VAL A 189 -17.11 -18.72 1.79
N LYS A 190 -17.92 -19.65 1.25
CA LYS A 190 -19.22 -19.36 0.65
C LYS A 190 -20.32 -19.59 1.67
N GLY A 191 -21.08 -18.54 1.98
CA GLY A 191 -22.34 -18.63 2.74
C GLY A 191 -23.55 -18.45 1.83
N PRO A 192 -24.78 -18.47 2.37
CA PRO A 192 -26.00 -18.29 1.58
C PRO A 192 -26.04 -16.92 0.89
N ASN A 193 -25.64 -15.87 1.61
CA ASN A 193 -25.79 -14.47 1.18
C ASN A 193 -24.54 -13.86 0.54
N GLY A 194 -23.47 -14.62 0.35
CA GLY A 194 -22.23 -14.09 -0.21
C GLY A 194 -21.04 -15.04 -0.08
N ALA A 195 -19.88 -14.59 -0.55
CA ALA A 195 -18.62 -15.31 -0.39
C ALA A 195 -17.52 -14.37 0.11
N LEU A 196 -16.79 -14.82 1.12
CA LEU A 196 -15.58 -14.16 1.63
C LEU A 196 -14.39 -14.89 1.04
N CYS A 197 -13.75 -14.31 0.03
CA CYS A 197 -12.53 -14.84 -0.56
C CYS A 197 -11.33 -13.97 -0.20
N MET A 198 -10.20 -14.60 0.09
CA MET A 198 -8.93 -13.98 0.44
C MET A 198 -7.85 -14.51 -0.49
N GLY A 199 -7.14 -13.57 -1.11
CA GLY A 199 -6.18 -13.83 -2.18
C GLY A 199 -4.89 -14.50 -1.71
N SER A 200 -4.17 -15.05 -2.69
CA SER A 200 -3.05 -15.94 -2.46
C SER A 200 -1.67 -15.28 -2.32
N ARG A 201 -0.69 -16.02 -1.75
CA ARG A 201 0.77 -15.70 -1.76
C ARG A 201 1.30 -15.30 -3.16
N GLY A 202 0.71 -15.84 -4.23
CA GLY A 202 1.14 -15.66 -5.62
C GLY A 202 0.37 -14.60 -6.41
N SER A 203 -0.70 -14.03 -5.85
CA SER A 203 -1.49 -13.02 -6.55
C SER A 203 -0.69 -11.72 -6.71
N ARG A 204 -0.43 -11.32 -7.96
CA ARG A 204 0.14 -10.00 -8.30
C ARG A 204 -0.74 -8.83 -7.87
N VAL A 205 -1.99 -9.11 -7.49
CA VAL A 205 -3.04 -8.15 -7.12
C VAL A 205 -3.33 -8.17 -5.61
N SER A 206 -2.98 -9.26 -4.90
CA SER A 206 -3.15 -9.33 -3.44
C SER A 206 -1.99 -8.58 -2.77
N ALA A 207 -2.26 -7.34 -2.38
CA ALA A 207 -1.33 -6.52 -1.63
C ALA A 207 -1.13 -7.00 -0.18
N PHE A 208 -1.79 -8.10 0.24
CA PHE A 208 -2.01 -8.44 1.64
C PHE A 208 -1.18 -9.63 2.15
N TYR A 209 -0.76 -9.51 3.41
CA TYR A 209 0.19 -10.40 4.09
C TYR A 209 -0.31 -11.85 4.30
N VAL A 210 0.65 -12.73 4.52
CA VAL A 210 0.56 -14.18 4.32
C VAL A 210 0.44 -14.97 5.63
N ASP A 211 1.10 -14.53 6.71
CA ASP A 211 1.11 -15.30 7.97
C ASP A 211 -0.24 -15.22 8.71
N GLY A 212 -0.95 -14.10 8.58
CA GLY A 212 -2.33 -13.98 9.07
C GLY A 212 -3.30 -14.90 8.32
N LEU A 213 -3.05 -15.15 7.04
CA LEU A 213 -3.85 -16.05 6.22
C LEU A 213 -3.61 -17.52 6.59
N GLU A 214 -2.39 -17.90 6.99
CA GLU A 214 -2.08 -19.26 7.47
C GLU A 214 -2.83 -19.59 8.75
N ARG A 215 -2.76 -18.68 9.73
CA ARG A 215 -3.47 -18.84 11.01
C ARG A 215 -4.98 -18.85 10.80
N LEU A 216 -5.49 -17.94 9.97
CA LEU A 216 -6.90 -17.89 9.63
C LEU A 216 -7.35 -19.15 8.88
N ALA A 217 -6.57 -19.65 7.92
CA ALA A 217 -6.86 -20.90 7.22
C ALA A 217 -6.86 -22.09 8.18
N ALA A 218 -5.96 -22.14 9.14
CA ALA A 218 -5.95 -23.15 10.19
C ALA A 218 -7.19 -23.07 11.09
N THR A 219 -7.55 -21.87 11.56
CA THR A 219 -8.78 -21.63 12.35
C THR A 219 -10.03 -22.05 11.57
N VAL A 220 -10.17 -21.61 10.32
CA VAL A 220 -11.32 -21.97 9.49
C VAL A 220 -11.34 -23.48 9.21
N ARG A 221 -10.18 -24.13 9.02
CA ARG A 221 -10.10 -25.58 8.84
C ARG A 221 -10.59 -26.33 10.08
N GLU A 222 -10.19 -25.88 11.26
CA GLU A 222 -10.63 -26.46 12.53
C GLU A 222 -12.15 -26.27 12.73
N LYS A 223 -12.68 -25.07 12.48
CA LYS A 223 -14.07 -24.73 12.78
C LYS A 223 -15.08 -25.19 11.71
N ALA A 224 -14.71 -25.17 10.43
CA ALA A 224 -15.59 -25.61 9.34
C ALA A 224 -15.56 -27.13 9.11
N GLY A 225 -14.55 -27.83 9.66
CA GLY A 225 -14.46 -29.29 9.65
C GLY A 225 -14.58 -29.92 8.27
N SER A 226 -15.57 -30.78 8.07
CA SER A 226 -15.79 -31.56 6.83
C SER A 226 -16.18 -30.72 5.61
N LYS A 227 -16.50 -29.44 5.78
CA LYS A 227 -16.88 -28.52 4.69
C LYS A 227 -15.67 -27.94 3.93
N VAL A 228 -14.46 -28.28 4.38
CA VAL A 228 -13.21 -27.80 3.81
C VAL A 228 -12.82 -28.66 2.62
N GLU A 229 -12.83 -28.06 1.44
CA GLU A 229 -12.38 -28.66 0.19
C GLU A 229 -11.03 -28.06 -0.19
N GLN A 230 -10.02 -28.91 -0.35
CA GLN A 230 -8.75 -28.47 -0.93
C GLN A 230 -8.85 -28.40 -2.44
N VAL A 231 -8.47 -27.26 -3.02
CA VAL A 231 -8.55 -26.99 -4.45
C VAL A 231 -7.21 -26.52 -5.00
N THR A 232 -6.99 -26.79 -6.29
CA THR A 232 -5.84 -26.26 -7.05
C THR A 232 -6.34 -25.19 -8.01
N GLY A 233 -5.83 -23.96 -7.92
CA GLY A 233 -6.27 -22.83 -8.73
C GLY A 233 -7.61 -22.25 -8.28
N LEU A 234 -7.67 -21.68 -7.07
CA LEU A 234 -8.92 -21.16 -6.47
C LEU A 234 -9.67 -20.21 -7.41
N LYS A 235 -8.94 -19.36 -8.14
CA LYS A 235 -9.54 -18.41 -9.11
C LYS A 235 -10.34 -19.11 -10.22
N ALA A 236 -9.85 -20.24 -10.72
CA ALA A 236 -10.56 -21.00 -11.77
C ALA A 236 -11.83 -21.63 -11.19
N VAL A 237 -11.73 -22.24 -10.01
CA VAL A 237 -12.85 -22.86 -9.30
C VAL A 237 -13.94 -21.84 -8.96
N LEU A 238 -13.57 -20.64 -8.49
CA LEU A 238 -14.53 -19.57 -8.22
C LEU A 238 -15.28 -19.14 -9.50
N LYS A 239 -14.57 -19.06 -10.63
CA LYS A 239 -15.16 -18.72 -11.93
C LYS A 239 -16.12 -19.80 -12.41
N GLU A 240 -15.72 -21.06 -12.31
CA GLU A 240 -16.54 -22.21 -12.69
C GLU A 240 -17.81 -22.30 -11.84
N ARG A 241 -17.69 -22.10 -10.53
CA ARG A 241 -18.81 -22.13 -9.58
C ARG A 241 -19.64 -20.84 -9.55
N GLY A 242 -19.33 -19.85 -10.41
CA GLY A 242 -20.04 -18.58 -10.46
C GLY A 242 -19.96 -17.76 -9.15
N ILE A 243 -18.96 -18.02 -8.31
CA ILE A 243 -18.81 -17.36 -7.01
C ILE A 243 -18.17 -15.98 -7.23
N LYS A 244 -18.97 -14.93 -7.03
CA LYS A 244 -18.45 -13.55 -6.99
C LYS A 244 -17.80 -13.29 -5.63
N ALA A 245 -16.47 -13.18 -5.63
CA ALA A 245 -15.70 -12.76 -4.46
C ALA A 245 -16.00 -11.30 -4.10
N LEU A 246 -16.18 -11.01 -2.81
CA LEU A 246 -16.38 -9.64 -2.31
C LEU A 246 -15.08 -8.87 -2.04
N LEU A 247 -13.91 -9.46 -2.35
CA LEU A 247 -12.60 -8.81 -2.31
C LEU A 247 -11.69 -9.30 -3.45
#